data_AF-A0A0F4QXV5-F1
#
_entry.id   AF-A0A0F4QXV5-F1
#
_cell.length_a   1.000
_cell.length_b   1.000
_cell.length_c   1.000
_cell.angle_alpha   90.00
_cell.angle_beta   90.00
_cell.angle_gamma   90.00
#
_symmetry.space_group_name_H-M   'P 1'
#
loop_
_entity.id
_entity.type
_entity.pdbx_description
1 polymer ?
#
loop_
_entity_poly.entity_id
_entity_poly.type
_entity_poly.pdbx_seq_one_letter_code
_entity_poly.pdbx_strand_id
1 'polypeptide(L)'
;MKASHFVMLLIVAFSTYLIQLWEPQYTAPLYLGILSLCILLGLVLNNINLTHIALFLVVINGLEYGFFQMGVIDLVAKDSDYLTKGTVIFGIQFLISVFAVLLFIFRVQLSRKISNSDKVALTHFDTFFHWFFILSALNCFIALLENVFRNIYDLEFRFFYDIYPSVAYVLWALTCGSLVTMVILSLKDRNSTVAH
;
A
#
# COMPACT_ATOMS: atom_id res chain seq x y z
N MET A 1 -0.14 -15.68 -23.69
CA MET A 1 0.28 -15.75 -22.27
C MET A 1 -0.97 -15.72 -21.39
N LYS A 2 -1.11 -16.59 -20.37
CA LYS A 2 -2.28 -16.50 -19.46
C LYS A 2 -2.18 -15.20 -18.64
N ALA A 3 -3.32 -14.56 -18.35
CA ALA A 3 -3.37 -13.31 -17.59
C ALA A 3 -2.67 -13.41 -16.23
N SER A 4 -2.74 -14.56 -15.57
CA SER A 4 -2.04 -14.81 -14.29
C SER A 4 -0.51 -14.68 -14.41
N HIS A 5 0.10 -15.20 -15.48
CA HIS A 5 1.55 -15.07 -15.70
C HIS A 5 1.94 -13.62 -15.98
N PHE A 6 1.10 -12.88 -16.70
CA PHE A 6 1.32 -11.46 -16.95
C PHE A 6 1.33 -10.65 -15.65
N VAL A 7 0.32 -10.85 -14.79
CA VAL A 7 0.23 -10.16 -13.50
C VAL A 7 1.41 -10.52 -12.60
N MET A 8 1.81 -11.79 -12.56
CA MET A 8 2.97 -12.21 -11.78
C MET A 8 4.27 -11.54 -12.26
N LEU A 9 4.50 -11.51 -13.59
CA LEU A 9 5.64 -10.81 -14.18
C LEU A 9 5.60 -9.31 -13.88
N LEU A 10 4.42 -8.70 -13.91
CA LEU A 10 4.24 -7.29 -13.56
C LEU A 10 4.64 -7.04 -12.10
N ILE A 11 4.17 -7.87 -11.16
CA ILE A 11 4.51 -7.73 -9.73
C ILE A 11 6.02 -7.84 -9.54
N VAL A 12 6.67 -8.86 -10.12
CA VAL A 12 8.12 -9.08 -9.98
C VAL A 12 8.92 -7.95 -10.62
N ALA A 13 8.54 -7.51 -11.83
CA ALA A 13 9.22 -6.43 -12.52
C ALA A 13 9.08 -5.12 -11.75
N PHE A 14 7.86 -4.81 -11.28
CA PHE A 14 7.60 -3.58 -10.56
C PHE A 14 8.24 -3.56 -9.18
N SER A 15 8.22 -4.67 -8.43
CA SER A 15 8.94 -4.76 -7.15
C SER A 15 10.44 -4.58 -7.34
N THR A 16 11.03 -5.21 -8.36
CA THR A 16 12.46 -5.08 -8.66
C THR A 16 12.80 -3.63 -9.03
N TYR A 17 11.96 -2.98 -9.84
CA TYR A 17 12.15 -1.59 -10.23
C TYR A 17 12.07 -0.63 -9.03
N LEU A 18 11.08 -0.81 -8.15
CA LEU A 18 10.95 0.00 -6.93
C LEU A 18 12.14 -0.19 -5.98
N ILE A 19 12.59 -1.43 -5.78
CA ILE A 19 13.77 -1.74 -4.97
C ILE A 19 15.02 -1.09 -5.57
N GLN A 20 15.18 -1.12 -6.90
CA GLN A 20 16.33 -0.50 -7.57
C GLN A 20 16.32 1.03 -7.47
N LEU A 21 15.16 1.67 -7.48
CA LEU A 21 15.05 3.12 -7.26
C LEU A 21 15.47 3.50 -5.85
N TRP A 22 15.08 2.71 -4.84
CA TRP A 22 15.39 2.83 -3.41
C TRP A 22 14.94 4.14 -2.71
N GLU A 23 14.76 5.21 -3.46
CA GLU A 23 14.51 6.58 -3.03
C GLU A 23 13.00 6.89 -2.86
N PRO A 24 12.51 7.14 -1.63
CA PRO A 24 11.09 7.39 -1.35
C PRO A 24 10.49 8.57 -2.13
N GLN A 25 11.32 9.58 -2.43
CA GLN A 25 10.94 10.76 -3.21
C GLN A 25 10.47 10.42 -4.63
N TYR A 26 10.90 9.28 -5.19
CA TYR A 26 10.49 8.83 -6.53
C TYR A 26 9.54 7.64 -6.47
N THR A 27 9.77 6.69 -5.55
CA THR A 27 8.97 5.47 -5.45
C THR A 27 7.54 5.76 -5.01
N ALA A 28 7.34 6.64 -4.01
CA ALA A 28 6.01 6.93 -3.48
C ALA A 28 5.11 7.69 -4.50
N PRO A 29 5.57 8.75 -5.20
CA PRO A 29 4.77 9.39 -6.24
C PRO A 29 4.42 8.46 -7.39
N LEU A 30 5.35 7.59 -7.80
CA LEU A 30 5.10 6.59 -8.85
C LEU A 30 3.97 5.65 -8.45
N TYR A 31 4.03 5.11 -7.22
CA TYR A 31 3.02 4.24 -6.67
C TYR A 31 1.65 4.93 -6.57
N LEU A 32 1.60 6.15 -6.01
CA LEU A 32 0.39 6.97 -5.93
C LEU A 32 -0.19 7.29 -7.32
N GLY A 33 0.66 7.51 -8.32
CA GLY A 33 0.26 7.71 -9.71
C GLY A 33 -0.45 6.49 -10.29
N ILE A 34 0.07 5.28 -10.04
CA ILE A 34 -0.56 4.03 -10.48
C ILE A 34 -1.91 3.83 -9.78
N LEU A 35 -1.98 4.05 -8.47
CA LEU A 35 -3.25 3.97 -7.73
C LEU A 35 -4.29 4.96 -8.29
N SER A 36 -3.88 6.18 -8.58
CA SER A 36 -4.74 7.21 -9.18
C SER A 36 -5.23 6.82 -10.57
N LEU A 37 -4.38 6.20 -11.39
CA LEU A 37 -4.78 5.65 -12.68
C LEU A 37 -5.83 4.54 -12.52
N CYS A 38 -5.70 3.68 -11.50
CA CYS A 38 -6.71 2.65 -11.21
C CYS A 38 -8.07 3.23 -10.80
N ILE A 39 -8.11 4.40 -10.14
CA ILE A 39 -9.37 5.13 -9.87
C ILE A 39 -10.05 5.50 -11.20
N LEU A 40 -9.29 6.12 -12.11
CA LEU A 40 -9.80 6.53 -13.43
C LEU A 40 -10.30 5.32 -14.23
N LEU A 41 -9.54 4.22 -14.25
CA LEU A 41 -9.95 2.98 -14.90
C LEU A 41 -11.22 2.39 -14.27
N GLY A 42 -11.33 2.41 -12.94
CA GLY A 42 -12.56 1.98 -12.25
C GLY A 42 -13.78 2.79 -12.67
N LEU A 43 -13.63 4.10 -12.82
CA LEU A 43 -14.70 4.99 -13.31
C LEU A 43 -15.08 4.66 -14.76
N VAL A 44 -14.11 4.52 -15.66
CA VAL A 44 -14.34 4.18 -17.08
C VAL A 44 -14.99 2.80 -17.26
N LEU A 45 -14.66 1.86 -16.37
CA LEU A 45 -15.23 0.50 -16.36
C LEU A 45 -16.53 0.41 -15.56
N ASN A 46 -17.00 1.51 -14.95
CA ASN A 46 -18.14 1.54 -14.04
C ASN A 46 -18.03 0.51 -12.89
N ASN A 47 -16.81 0.19 -12.45
CA ASN A 47 -16.57 -0.71 -11.33
C ASN A 47 -16.32 0.10 -10.04
N ILE A 48 -17.40 0.29 -9.28
CA ILE A 48 -17.37 1.05 -8.03
C ILE A 48 -16.44 0.45 -6.97
N ASN A 49 -16.29 -0.88 -6.93
CA ASN A 49 -15.41 -1.55 -5.98
C ASN A 49 -13.94 -1.23 -6.28
N LEU A 50 -13.55 -1.29 -7.55
CA LEU A 50 -12.21 -0.89 -8.00
C LEU A 50 -11.94 0.58 -7.68
N THR A 51 -12.86 1.48 -8.04
CA THR A 51 -12.72 2.91 -7.79
C THR A 51 -12.53 3.21 -6.30
N HIS A 52 -13.37 2.65 -5.42
CA HIS A 52 -13.31 2.93 -3.99
C HIS A 52 -12.08 2.32 -3.32
N ILE A 53 -11.70 1.09 -3.67
CA ILE A 53 -10.49 0.46 -3.15
C ILE A 53 -9.28 1.30 -3.54
N ALA A 54 -9.14 1.66 -4.83
CA ALA A 54 -8.04 2.50 -5.29
C ALA A 54 -8.05 3.88 -4.61
N LEU A 55 -9.21 4.48 -4.40
CA LEU A 55 -9.36 5.75 -3.68
C LEU A 55 -8.87 5.65 -2.23
N PHE A 56 -9.29 4.61 -1.50
CA PHE A 56 -8.84 4.42 -0.12
C PHE A 56 -7.32 4.19 -0.03
N LEU A 57 -6.75 3.44 -0.99
CA LEU A 57 -5.30 3.26 -1.07
C LEU A 57 -4.59 4.60 -1.34
N VAL A 58 -5.09 5.43 -2.25
CA VAL A 58 -4.53 6.76 -2.51
C VAL A 58 -4.60 7.63 -1.25
N VAL A 59 -5.73 7.63 -0.54
CA VAL A 59 -5.89 8.45 0.67
C VAL A 59 -4.91 8.01 1.75
N ILE A 60 -4.83 6.71 2.06
CA ILE A 60 -3.95 6.19 3.11
C ILE A 60 -2.48 6.48 2.79
N ASN A 61 -2.02 6.13 1.58
CA ASN A 61 -0.62 6.31 1.20
C ASN A 61 -0.28 7.78 0.92
N GLY A 62 -1.26 8.58 0.48
CA GLY A 62 -1.09 10.02 0.27
C GLY A 62 -0.95 10.79 1.57
N LEU A 63 -1.70 10.40 2.61
CA LEU A 63 -1.52 10.94 3.97
C LEU A 63 -0.14 10.61 4.52
N GLU A 64 0.30 9.36 4.37
CA GLU A 64 1.64 8.93 4.78
C GLU A 64 2.72 9.75 4.07
N TYR A 65 2.68 9.80 2.73
CA TYR A 65 3.62 10.57 1.92
C TYR A 65 3.62 12.07 2.31
N GLY A 66 2.45 12.65 2.54
CA GLY A 66 2.30 14.04 2.98
C GLY A 66 2.99 14.31 4.32
N PHE A 67 2.80 13.44 5.33
CA PHE A 67 3.45 13.61 6.63
C PHE A 67 4.98 13.60 6.55
N PHE A 68 5.55 12.73 5.70
CA PHE A 68 7.00 12.65 5.55
C PHE A 68 7.60 13.74 4.64
N GLN A 69 6.91 14.15 3.58
CA GLN A 69 7.41 15.19 2.66
C GLN A 69 7.29 16.60 3.21
N MET A 70 6.23 16.91 3.96
CA MET A 70 6.05 18.24 4.53
C MET A 70 7.04 18.52 5.69
N GLY A 71 7.94 17.59 6.00
CA GLY A 71 8.91 17.74 7.09
C GLY A 71 8.28 17.77 8.48
N VAL A 72 7.01 17.35 8.60
CA VAL A 72 6.35 17.18 9.90
C VAL A 72 7.10 16.15 10.74
N ILE A 73 7.72 15.18 10.06
CA ILE A 73 8.67 14.22 10.64
C ILE A 73 10.01 14.43 9.94
N ASP A 74 10.97 15.00 10.67
CA ASP A 74 12.28 15.35 10.13
C ASP A 74 13.16 14.11 9.95
N LEU A 75 13.37 13.68 8.70
CA LEU A 75 14.13 12.48 8.33
C LEU A 75 15.64 12.60 8.59
N VAL A 76 16.17 13.82 8.71
CA VAL A 76 17.61 14.07 8.92
C VAL A 76 17.87 14.23 10.42
N ALA A 77 18.50 13.26 11.07
CA ALA A 77 18.94 13.38 12.46
C ALA A 77 20.00 14.48 12.56
N LYS A 78 19.62 15.65 13.08
CA LYS A 78 20.55 16.77 13.30
C LYS A 78 21.34 16.63 14.61
N ASP A 79 20.88 15.74 15.51
CA ASP A 79 21.49 15.39 16.79
C ASP A 79 21.25 13.90 17.11
N SER A 80 21.96 13.38 18.12
CA SER A 80 22.05 11.97 18.58
C SER A 80 20.74 11.25 18.97
N ASP A 81 19.58 11.79 18.62
CA ASP A 81 18.26 11.27 18.98
C ASP A 81 17.68 10.30 17.92
N TYR A 82 18.50 9.32 17.54
CA TYR A 82 18.10 8.26 16.59
C TYR A 82 16.97 7.39 17.14
N LEU A 83 16.92 7.18 18.46
CA LEU A 83 15.85 6.43 19.12
C LEU A 83 14.49 7.09 18.90
N THR A 84 14.35 8.36 19.25
CA THR A 84 13.06 9.06 19.15
C THR A 84 12.63 9.19 17.69
N LYS A 85 13.53 9.54 16.78
CA LYS A 85 13.19 9.65 15.35
C LYS A 85 12.74 8.32 14.75
N GLY A 86 13.50 7.25 14.94
CA GLY A 86 13.12 5.92 14.44
C GLY A 86 11.79 5.44 15.05
N THR A 87 11.56 5.73 16.33
CA THR A 87 10.32 5.40 17.04
C THR A 87 9.12 6.13 16.45
N VAL A 88 9.26 7.44 16.16
CA VAL A 88 8.20 8.24 15.54
C VAL A 88 7.90 7.77 14.12
N ILE A 89 8.92 7.52 13.30
CA ILE A 89 8.76 7.07 11.92
C ILE A 89 8.03 5.73 11.89
N PHE A 90 8.61 4.68 12.48
CA PHE A 90 8.02 3.33 12.44
C PHE A 90 6.70 3.26 13.20
N GLY A 91 6.56 4.03 14.29
CA GLY A 91 5.32 4.12 15.06
C GLY A 91 4.17 4.72 14.27
N ILE A 92 4.39 5.83 13.55
CA ILE A 92 3.35 6.45 12.71
C ILE A 92 2.97 5.53 11.55
N GLN A 93 3.94 4.92 10.88
CA GLN A 93 3.67 3.98 9.78
C GLN A 93 2.95 2.71 10.26
N PHE A 94 3.26 2.23 11.46
CA PHE A 94 2.53 1.17 12.13
C PHE A 94 1.07 1.57 12.37
N LEU A 95 0.82 2.75 12.95
CA LEU A 95 -0.53 3.25 13.21
C LEU A 95 -1.34 3.44 11.92
N ILE A 96 -0.72 3.99 10.87
CA ILE A 96 -1.33 4.12 9.54
C ILE A 96 -1.69 2.74 8.97
N SER A 97 -0.78 1.77 9.08
CA SER A 97 -1.03 0.39 8.62
C SER A 97 -2.18 -0.26 9.39
N VAL A 98 -2.23 -0.12 10.72
CA VAL A 98 -3.35 -0.63 11.54
C VAL A 98 -4.67 0.06 11.18
N PHE A 99 -4.65 1.37 10.98
CA PHE A 99 -5.83 2.10 10.52
C PHE A 99 -6.31 1.58 9.15
N ALA A 100 -5.38 1.32 8.23
CA ALA A 100 -5.70 0.74 6.93
C ALA A 100 -6.31 -0.66 7.05
N VAL A 101 -5.81 -1.51 7.96
CA VAL A 101 -6.42 -2.81 8.26
C VAL A 101 -7.89 -2.64 8.64
N LEU A 102 -8.19 -1.72 9.57
CA LEU A 102 -9.57 -1.44 9.98
C LEU A 102 -10.43 -0.90 8.84
N LEU A 103 -9.87 0.03 8.06
CA LEU A 103 -10.54 0.59 6.89
C LEU A 103 -10.92 -0.50 5.89
N PHE A 104 -10.03 -1.46 5.63
CA PHE A 104 -10.28 -2.55 4.69
C PHE A 104 -11.23 -3.63 5.24
N ILE A 105 -11.27 -3.85 6.56
CA ILE A 105 -12.31 -4.68 7.20
C ILE A 105 -13.70 -4.08 6.95
N PHE A 106 -13.85 -2.78 7.13
CA PHE A 106 -15.13 -2.07 7.00
C PHE A 106 -15.35 -1.45 5.61
N ARG A 107 -14.54 -1.82 4.62
CA ARG A 107 -14.48 -1.20 3.28
C ARG A 107 -15.84 -1.08 2.63
N VAL A 108 -16.60 -2.18 2.62
CA VAL A 108 -17.92 -2.28 1.98
C VAL A 108 -18.93 -1.36 2.66
N GLN A 109 -18.95 -1.33 3.98
CA GLN A 109 -19.87 -0.50 4.77
C GLN A 109 -19.57 0.99 4.55
N LEU A 110 -18.29 1.36 4.60
CA LEU A 110 -17.83 2.72 4.34
C LEU A 110 -18.15 3.14 2.90
N SER A 111 -17.87 2.26 1.93
CA SER A 111 -18.13 2.50 0.50
C SER A 111 -19.62 2.71 0.21
N ARG A 112 -20.51 1.91 0.81
CA ARG A 112 -21.96 2.08 0.67
C ARG A 112 -22.42 3.41 1.26
N LYS A 113 -21.90 3.78 2.43
CA LYS A 113 -22.22 5.08 3.06
C LYS A 113 -21.75 6.27 2.22
N ILE A 114 -20.61 6.17 1.54
CA ILE A 114 -20.06 7.25 0.70
C ILE A 114 -20.83 7.37 -0.62
N SER A 115 -21.16 6.24 -1.27
CA SER A 115 -21.71 6.25 -2.63
C SER A 115 -23.23 6.03 -2.72
N ASN A 116 -23.89 5.63 -1.63
CA ASN A 116 -25.29 5.20 -1.62
C ASN A 116 -25.63 4.18 -2.73
N SER A 117 -24.68 3.30 -3.06
CA SER A 117 -24.79 2.37 -4.18
C SER A 117 -24.82 0.92 -3.72
N ASP A 118 -25.85 0.19 -4.14
CA ASP A 118 -25.99 -1.25 -3.88
C ASP A 118 -25.01 -2.09 -4.72
N LYS A 119 -24.36 -1.49 -5.73
CA LYS A 119 -23.33 -2.15 -6.54
C LYS A 119 -22.03 -2.38 -5.77
N VAL A 120 -21.89 -1.78 -4.59
CA VAL A 120 -20.76 -2.04 -3.69
C VAL A 120 -20.94 -3.42 -3.06
N ALA A 121 -19.98 -4.31 -3.35
CA ALA A 121 -19.99 -5.69 -2.92
C ALA A 121 -18.64 -6.08 -2.31
N LEU A 122 -18.68 -7.14 -1.50
CA LEU A 122 -17.47 -7.80 -1.03
C LEU A 122 -16.79 -8.51 -2.22
N THR A 123 -15.49 -8.36 -2.31
CA THR A 123 -14.65 -8.96 -3.35
C THR A 123 -13.56 -9.81 -2.71
N HIS A 124 -12.99 -10.76 -3.44
CA HIS A 124 -11.83 -11.51 -2.94
C HIS A 124 -10.62 -10.61 -2.63
N PHE A 125 -10.55 -9.42 -3.25
CA PHE A 125 -9.47 -8.48 -3.06
C PHE A 125 -9.49 -7.80 -1.69
N ASP A 126 -10.66 -7.70 -1.04
CA ASP A 126 -10.75 -7.18 0.32
C ASP A 126 -9.87 -7.96 1.30
N THR A 127 -9.88 -9.28 1.17
CA THR A 127 -9.03 -10.17 1.96
C THR A 127 -7.55 -9.94 1.67
N PHE A 128 -7.18 -9.73 0.40
CA PHE A 128 -5.78 -9.49 0.03
C PHE A 128 -5.26 -8.17 0.61
N PHE A 129 -5.99 -7.06 0.42
CA PHE A 129 -5.57 -5.76 0.96
C PHE A 129 -5.51 -5.77 2.49
N HIS A 130 -6.47 -6.42 3.14
CA HIS A 130 -6.43 -6.64 4.58
C HIS A 130 -5.13 -7.32 5.04
N TRP A 131 -4.73 -8.42 4.37
CA TRP A 131 -3.47 -9.09 4.68
C TRP A 131 -2.23 -8.27 4.34
N PHE A 132 -2.24 -7.51 3.23
CA PHE A 132 -1.12 -6.65 2.87
C PHE A 132 -0.85 -5.60 3.96
N PHE A 133 -1.90 -4.98 4.52
CA PHE A 133 -1.74 -4.02 5.60
C PHE A 133 -1.40 -4.66 6.94
N ILE A 134 -1.82 -5.89 7.22
CA ILE A 134 -1.32 -6.65 8.38
C ILE A 134 0.18 -6.88 8.26
N LEU A 135 0.66 -7.30 7.08
CA LEU A 135 2.09 -7.51 6.82
C LEU A 135 2.87 -6.18 6.92
N SER A 136 2.31 -5.08 6.41
CA SER A 136 2.89 -3.74 6.58
C SER A 136 3.01 -3.35 8.05
N ALA A 137 1.95 -3.57 8.84
CA ALA A 137 1.96 -3.29 10.28
C ALA A 137 3.00 -4.15 11.00
N LEU A 138 3.09 -5.45 10.69
CA LEU A 138 4.12 -6.33 11.25
C LEU A 138 5.54 -5.86 10.88
N ASN A 139 5.76 -5.49 9.62
CA ASN A 139 7.05 -4.97 9.16
C ASN A 139 7.46 -3.70 9.94
N CYS A 140 6.53 -2.75 10.10
CA CYS A 140 6.76 -1.54 10.90
C CYS A 140 7.00 -1.86 12.37
N PHE A 141 6.23 -2.78 12.95
CA PHE A 141 6.35 -3.16 14.35
C PHE A 141 7.70 -3.83 14.66
N ILE A 142 8.16 -4.73 13.80
CA ILE A 142 9.46 -5.39 13.98
C ILE A 142 10.60 -4.39 13.81
N ALA A 143 10.54 -3.50 12.81
CA ALA A 143 11.53 -2.43 12.65
C ALA A 143 11.55 -1.46 13.85
N LEU A 144 10.39 -1.17 14.43
CA LEU A 144 10.25 -0.38 15.65
C LEU A 144 10.91 -1.09 16.84
N LEU A 145 10.65 -2.38 17.05
CA LEU A 145 11.28 -3.17 18.10
C LEU A 145 12.80 -3.19 17.94
N GLU A 146 13.31 -3.47 16.73
CA GLU A 146 14.74 -3.43 16.45
C GLU A 146 15.32 -2.05 16.77
N ASN A 147 14.67 -0.95 16.35
CA ASN A 147 15.13 0.39 16.67
C ASN A 147 15.21 0.64 18.19
N VAL A 148 14.21 0.19 18.96
CA VAL A 148 14.20 0.32 20.42
C VAL A 148 15.34 -0.51 21.03
N PHE A 149 15.48 -1.78 20.66
CA PHE A 149 16.54 -2.64 21.19
C PHE A 149 17.93 -2.13 20.84
N ARG A 150 18.14 -1.68 19.60
CA ARG A 150 19.40 -1.15 19.10
C ARG A 150 19.87 0.05 19.92
N ASN A 151 18.99 1.01 20.18
CA ASN A 151 19.37 2.25 20.86
C ASN A 151 19.38 2.13 22.40
N ILE A 152 18.60 1.23 23.01
CA ILE A 152 18.60 1.04 24.47
C ILE A 152 19.75 0.14 24.93
N TYR A 153 20.02 -0.94 24.18
CA TYR A 153 21.01 -1.96 24.55
C TYR A 153 22.31 -1.88 23.74
N ASP A 154 22.48 -0.83 22.92
CA ASP A 154 23.66 -0.60 22.08
C ASP A 154 24.01 -1.80 21.19
N LEU A 155 22.99 -2.47 20.64
CA LEU A 155 23.17 -3.59 19.73
C LEU A 155 23.54 -3.08 18.34
N GLU A 156 24.40 -3.78 17.60
CA GLU A 156 24.76 -3.39 16.22
C GLU A 156 23.84 -3.98 15.13
N PHE A 157 22.85 -4.79 15.54
CA PHE A 157 21.94 -5.50 14.64
C PHE A 157 20.98 -4.54 13.92
N ARG A 158 20.91 -4.65 12.58
CA ARG A 158 20.13 -3.78 11.68
C ARG A 158 19.33 -4.53 10.62
N PHE A 159 19.11 -5.83 10.80
CA PHE A 159 18.56 -6.67 9.75
C PHE A 159 17.18 -6.20 9.30
N PHE A 160 16.26 -5.95 10.25
CA PHE A 160 14.90 -5.54 9.93
C PHE A 160 14.85 -4.12 9.40
N TYR A 161 15.70 -3.23 9.91
CA TYR A 161 15.88 -1.89 9.37
C TYR A 161 16.31 -1.92 7.90
N ASP A 162 17.27 -2.78 7.54
CA ASP A 162 17.81 -2.85 6.18
C ASP A 162 16.81 -3.44 5.17
N ILE A 163 16.01 -4.44 5.57
CA ILE A 163 15.00 -5.04 4.68
C ILE A 163 13.66 -4.29 4.67
N TYR A 164 13.43 -3.39 5.63
CA TYR A 164 12.16 -2.70 5.82
C TYR A 164 11.61 -2.03 4.55
N PRO A 165 12.41 -1.23 3.79
CA PRO A 165 11.93 -0.61 2.55
C PRO A 165 11.61 -1.64 1.47
N SER A 166 12.41 -2.70 1.38
CA SER A 166 12.23 -3.75 0.37
C SER A 166 10.89 -4.47 0.55
N VAL A 167 10.53 -4.80 1.80
CA VAL A 167 9.23 -5.41 2.12
C VAL A 167 8.09 -4.47 1.75
N ALA A 168 8.20 -3.17 2.07
CA ALA A 168 7.19 -2.18 1.70
C ALA A 168 6.99 -2.10 0.17
N TYR A 169 8.09 -2.07 -0.61
CA TYR A 169 8.02 -2.02 -2.07
C TYR A 169 7.41 -3.30 -2.69
N VAL A 170 7.67 -4.47 -2.10
CA VAL A 170 7.01 -5.72 -2.51
C VAL A 170 5.50 -5.65 -2.23
N LEU A 171 5.08 -5.14 -1.07
CA LEU A 171 3.66 -4.96 -0.75
C LEU A 171 2.96 -3.95 -1.68
N TRP A 172 3.64 -2.87 -2.05
CA TRP A 172 3.14 -1.94 -3.07
C TRP A 172 2.97 -2.61 -4.42
N ALA A 173 3.94 -3.42 -4.85
CA ALA A 173 3.83 -4.16 -6.10
C ALA A 173 2.69 -5.19 -6.09
N LEU A 174 2.49 -5.91 -4.98
CA LEU A 174 1.35 -6.82 -4.77
C LEU A 174 0.01 -6.07 -4.83
N THR A 175 -0.03 -4.86 -4.26
CA THR A 175 -1.22 -3.98 -4.31
C THR A 175 -1.53 -3.60 -5.76
N CYS A 176 -0.55 -3.12 -6.52
CA CYS A 176 -0.71 -2.79 -7.94
C CYS A 176 -1.14 -4.02 -8.76
N GLY A 177 -0.52 -5.18 -8.55
CA GLY A 177 -0.89 -6.42 -9.23
C GLY A 177 -2.34 -6.85 -8.94
N SER A 178 -2.79 -6.66 -7.70
CA SER A 178 -4.18 -6.93 -7.28
C SER A 178 -5.17 -6.01 -8.00
N LEU A 179 -4.89 -4.70 -8.05
CA LEU A 179 -5.72 -3.73 -8.78
C LEU A 179 -5.75 -3.99 -10.30
N VAL A 180 -4.61 -4.33 -10.90
CA VAL A 180 -4.55 -4.70 -12.31
C VAL A 180 -5.37 -5.97 -12.58
N THR A 181 -5.35 -6.93 -11.65
CA THR A 181 -6.21 -8.12 -11.76
C THR A 181 -7.68 -7.74 -11.71
N MET A 182 -8.08 -6.82 -10.83
CA MET A 182 -9.45 -6.29 -10.80
C MET A 182 -9.86 -5.63 -12.13
N VAL A 183 -8.95 -4.85 -12.74
CA VAL A 183 -9.17 -4.23 -14.06
C VAL A 183 -9.38 -5.30 -15.13
N ILE A 184 -8.52 -6.32 -15.19
CA ILE A 184 -8.61 -7.41 -16.18
C ILE A 184 -9.93 -8.17 -16.03
N LEU A 185 -10.34 -8.49 -14.80
CA LEU A 185 -11.61 -9.17 -14.54
C LEU A 185 -12.81 -8.31 -14.97
N SER A 186 -12.78 -7.01 -14.65
CA SER A 186 -13.85 -6.08 -15.04
C SER A 186 -14.00 -5.95 -16.55
N LEU A 187 -12.88 -5.94 -17.29
CA LEU A 187 -12.87 -5.92 -18.75
C LEU A 187 -13.46 -7.22 -19.33
N LYS A 188 -13.13 -8.36 -18.73
CA LYS A 188 -13.65 -9.65 -19.16
C LYS A 188 -15.17 -9.72 -18.98
N ASP A 189 -15.67 -9.31 -17.82
CA ASP A 189 -17.11 -9.32 -17.51
C ASP A 189 -17.89 -8.40 -18.47
N ARG A 190 -17.35 -7.21 -18.76
CA ARG A 190 -17.94 -6.28 -19.72
C ARG A 190 -18.04 -6.87 -21.13
N ASN A 191 -16.97 -7.51 -21.60
CA ASN A 191 -16.96 -8.12 -22.94
C ASN A 191 -17.95 -9.28 -23.04
N SER A 192 -18.13 -10.07 -21.98
CA SER A 192 -19.16 -11.11 -21.96
C SER A 192 -20.58 -10.55 -21.98
N THR A 193 -20.84 -9.41 -21.34
CA THR A 193 -22.17 -8.78 -21.38
C THR A 193 -22.53 -8.12 -22.71
N VAL A 194 -21.54 -7.74 -23.52
CA VAL A 194 -21.77 -7.13 -24.85
C VAL A 194 -21.93 -8.18 -25.95
N ALA A 195 -21.51 -9.42 -25.71
CA ALA A 195 -21.64 -10.53 -26.65
C ALA A 195 -23.01 -11.25 -26.59
N HIS A 196 -23.91 -10.83 -25.68
CA HIS A 196 -25.28 -11.30 -25.51
C HIS A 196 -26.26 -10.18 -25.80
#